data_AF-Q1A5Y2-F1
#
_entry.id   AF-Q1A5Y2-F1
#
_cell.length_a   1.000
_cell.length_b   1.000
_cell.length_c   1.000
_cell.angle_alpha   90.00
_cell.angle_beta   90.00
_cell.angle_gamma   90.00
#
_symmetry.space_group_name_H-M   'P 1'
#
loop_
_entity.id
_entity.type
_entity.pdbx_description
1 polymer ?
#
loop_
_entity_poly.entity_id
_entity_poly.type
_entity_poly.pdbx_seq_one_letter_code
_entity_poly.pdbx_strand_id
1 'polypeptide(L)'
;MREAICIHIGQAGCQVGNACWELFCLEHGIQPDGSMPSDKCIGVEDDAFNTFFSETGAGKHVPRCLFLDLEPTVVDEVRTGTYRQLFNPEQLVSGKEDAANNYARGHYTIGKEIVDLALDRIRKLADNCTGLQGFMVFHAVGGGTGSGLGALLLERLSVDYGKKSKLGYTVYPSPQVSTAVVEPYNCVLSTHSLLEHTDVATMLDNEAIYDLTRRSLDIERPSYTNVNRLIGQVVSSLTASLRFDGALNVDLTEFQTNLVPYPRIHFVLTSYAPVVSAEKAYHEQLSVSDITNSVFEPAGMLTKCDPRHGKYMSCCLMYRGDVVPKDVNAAIATIKTKRTIQFVDWCPTGFKCGINYQPPTVVPGGDLAKVQRAVCMIANSTAIAEVFARIDHKFDLMYSKRAFVHWYVGEGMEEGEFSEAREDLAALEKDYEEVGAESADDMGEEDVEEY
;
A
#
# COMPACT_ATOMS: atom_id res chain seq x y z
N MET A 1 -1.46 -20.71 12.89
CA MET A 1 -1.01 -19.31 12.70
C MET A 1 -1.47 -18.79 11.36
N ARG A 2 -1.34 -17.48 11.14
CA ARG A 2 -1.83 -16.73 9.99
C ARG A 2 -0.67 -15.96 9.37
N GLU A 3 0.26 -16.66 8.73
CA GLU A 3 1.50 -16.07 8.22
C GLU A 3 1.26 -15.26 6.94
N ALA A 4 2.01 -14.17 6.77
CA ALA A 4 2.01 -13.34 5.58
C ALA A 4 3.43 -13.11 5.09
N ILE A 5 3.63 -13.12 3.77
CA ILE A 5 4.95 -12.89 3.15
C ILE A 5 4.97 -11.50 2.51
N CYS A 6 5.95 -10.67 2.89
CA CYS A 6 6.16 -9.36 2.29
C CYS A 6 7.14 -9.46 1.10
N ILE A 7 6.74 -9.03 -0.08
CA ILE A 7 7.59 -9.01 -1.28
C ILE A 7 7.85 -7.56 -1.65
N HIS A 8 9.11 -7.15 -1.64
CA HIS A 8 9.56 -5.79 -1.93
C HIS A 8 10.27 -5.78 -3.28
N ILE A 9 9.72 -5.06 -4.26
CA ILE A 9 10.16 -5.11 -5.66
C ILE A 9 10.64 -3.74 -6.13
N GLY A 10 11.86 -3.71 -6.67
CA GLY A 10 12.53 -2.52 -7.16
C GLY A 10 12.93 -1.53 -6.06
N GLN A 11 13.59 -0.44 -6.47
CA GLN A 11 14.09 0.57 -5.55
C GLN A 11 13.04 1.09 -4.55
N ALA A 12 11.88 1.53 -5.04
CA ALA A 12 10.83 2.10 -4.18
C ALA A 12 10.29 1.06 -3.18
N GLY A 13 9.99 -0.15 -3.65
CA GLY A 13 9.52 -1.24 -2.80
C GLY A 13 10.54 -1.61 -1.73
N CYS A 14 11.82 -1.74 -2.10
CA CYS A 14 12.90 -2.08 -1.17
C CYS A 14 13.13 -0.98 -0.11
N GLN A 15 13.13 0.30 -0.51
CA GLN A 15 13.34 1.40 0.42
C GLN A 15 12.15 1.58 1.39
N VAL A 16 10.91 1.42 0.92
CA VAL A 16 9.72 1.38 1.78
C VAL A 16 9.78 0.17 2.71
N GLY A 17 10.13 -1.01 2.19
CA GLY A 17 10.28 -2.22 2.96
C GLY A 17 11.28 -2.10 4.10
N ASN A 18 12.42 -1.45 3.86
CA ASN A 18 13.42 -1.20 4.89
C ASN A 18 12.86 -0.33 6.04
N ALA A 19 12.13 0.74 5.70
CA ALA A 19 11.46 1.59 6.70
C ALA A 19 10.35 0.84 7.46
N CYS A 20 9.59 -0.02 6.79
CA CYS A 20 8.56 -0.85 7.42
C CYS A 20 9.17 -1.85 8.42
N TRP A 21 10.22 -2.58 8.03
CA TRP A 21 10.84 -3.59 8.90
C TRP A 21 11.61 -2.97 10.07
N GLU A 22 12.23 -1.80 9.88
CA GLU A 22 12.77 -0.99 11.00
C GLU A 22 11.68 -0.74 12.04
N LEU A 23 10.52 -0.25 11.60
CA LEU A 23 9.40 0.04 12.48
C LEU A 23 8.81 -1.21 13.13
N PHE A 24 8.64 -2.31 12.39
CA PHE A 24 8.14 -3.57 12.94
C PHE A 24 9.06 -4.11 14.03
N CYS A 25 10.38 -4.04 13.83
CA CYS A 25 11.34 -4.45 14.85
C CYS A 25 11.21 -3.61 16.12
N LEU A 26 11.08 -2.29 15.98
CA LEU A 26 10.91 -1.38 17.11
C LEU A 26 9.60 -1.63 17.87
N GLU A 27 8.51 -1.92 17.17
CA GLU A 27 7.21 -2.22 17.79
C GLU A 27 7.21 -3.53 18.57
N HIS A 28 7.95 -4.54 18.10
CA HIS A 28 8.05 -5.85 18.77
C HIS A 28 9.25 -5.96 19.71
N GLY A 29 10.11 -4.93 19.81
CA GLY A 29 11.31 -4.96 20.64
C GLY A 29 12.43 -5.88 20.10
N ILE A 30 12.39 -6.20 18.81
CA ILE A 30 13.39 -7.01 18.12
C ILE A 30 14.61 -6.13 17.81
N GLN A 31 15.79 -6.60 18.20
CA GLN A 31 17.05 -5.91 17.94
C GLN A 31 17.47 -6.08 16.48
N PRO A 32 18.37 -5.22 15.96
CA PRO A 32 18.83 -5.30 14.57
C PRO A 32 19.54 -6.61 14.18
N ASP A 33 19.98 -7.41 15.17
CA ASP A 33 20.56 -8.74 14.99
C ASP A 33 19.50 -9.87 14.94
N GLY A 34 18.23 -9.54 15.15
CA GLY A 34 17.09 -10.45 15.23
C GLY A 34 16.87 -11.08 16.61
N SER A 35 17.64 -10.68 17.63
CA SER A 35 17.41 -11.13 19.01
C SER A 35 16.24 -10.38 19.64
N MET A 36 15.46 -11.08 20.47
CA MET A 36 14.35 -10.49 21.24
C MET A 36 14.54 -10.81 22.73
N PRO A 37 15.18 -9.92 23.52
CA PRO A 37 15.47 -10.19 24.93
C PRO A 37 14.23 -10.38 25.81
N SER A 38 13.07 -9.88 25.37
CA SER A 38 11.79 -10.02 26.05
C SER A 38 11.12 -11.37 25.82
N ASP A 39 11.52 -12.10 24.78
CA ASP A 39 10.98 -13.43 24.51
C ASP A 39 11.62 -14.45 25.45
N LYS A 40 10.78 -15.03 26.30
CA LYS A 40 11.17 -16.04 27.29
C LYS A 40 10.78 -17.46 26.86
N CYS A 41 10.13 -17.59 25.72
CA CYS A 41 9.48 -18.80 25.25
C CYS A 41 10.04 -19.22 23.88
N ILE A 42 11.38 -19.38 23.80
CA ILE A 42 12.07 -19.87 22.61
C ILE A 42 11.40 -21.16 22.12
N GLY A 43 10.84 -21.16 20.92
CA GLY A 43 10.15 -22.29 20.31
C GLY A 43 8.67 -22.46 20.68
N VAL A 44 8.02 -21.49 21.34
CA VAL A 44 6.56 -21.46 21.49
C VAL A 44 5.97 -20.57 20.40
N GLU A 45 5.44 -21.22 19.36
CA GLU A 45 4.95 -20.58 18.14
C GLU A 45 3.67 -19.71 18.32
N ASP A 46 3.14 -19.51 19.53
CA ASP A 46 1.78 -18.96 19.73
C ASP A 46 1.68 -17.42 19.81
N ASP A 47 2.77 -16.67 19.65
CA ASP A 47 2.72 -15.21 19.69
C ASP A 47 2.29 -14.58 18.35
N ALA A 48 1.42 -13.57 18.43
CA ALA A 48 0.81 -12.90 17.27
C ALA A 48 1.81 -12.27 16.27
N PHE A 49 3.06 -12.04 16.66
CA PHE A 49 4.10 -11.49 15.78
C PHE A 49 4.77 -12.55 14.88
N ASN A 50 4.59 -13.84 15.16
CA ASN A 50 5.08 -14.94 14.31
C ASN A 50 4.39 -14.99 12.92
N THR A 51 3.34 -14.18 12.73
CA THR A 51 2.72 -13.95 11.43
C THR A 51 3.71 -13.34 10.43
N PHE A 52 4.60 -12.46 10.89
CA PHE A 52 5.57 -11.72 10.06
C PHE A 52 7.01 -12.18 10.27
N PHE A 53 7.33 -12.81 11.40
CA PHE A 53 8.66 -13.33 11.71
C PHE A 53 8.64 -14.87 11.79
N SER A 54 9.75 -15.50 11.40
CA SER A 54 10.03 -16.89 11.74
C SER A 54 11.09 -16.94 12.83
N GLU A 55 10.93 -17.86 13.78
CA GLU A 55 11.93 -18.10 14.82
C GLU A 55 12.90 -19.19 14.37
N THR A 56 14.19 -18.95 14.55
CA THR A 56 15.22 -19.98 14.37
C THR A 56 15.52 -20.65 15.70
N GLY A 57 16.06 -21.88 15.70
CA GLY A 57 16.45 -22.58 16.93
C GLY A 57 17.51 -21.89 17.79
N ALA A 58 18.10 -20.78 17.33
CA ALA A 58 19.00 -19.92 18.09
C ALA A 58 18.28 -18.75 18.78
N GLY A 59 16.94 -18.69 18.74
CA GLY A 59 16.14 -17.57 19.27
C GLY A 59 16.21 -16.29 18.43
N LYS A 60 16.68 -16.40 17.18
CA LYS A 60 16.72 -15.28 16.23
C LYS A 60 15.44 -15.25 15.41
N HIS A 61 14.82 -14.08 15.39
CA HIS A 61 13.62 -13.76 14.62
C HIS A 61 14.02 -13.24 13.25
N VAL A 62 13.57 -13.91 12.19
CA VAL A 62 13.87 -13.58 10.80
C VAL A 62 12.60 -13.13 10.09
N PRO A 63 12.57 -11.96 9.44
CA PRO A 63 11.43 -11.51 8.64
C PRO A 63 11.03 -12.50 7.55
N ARG A 64 9.71 -12.69 7.38
CA ARG A 64 9.11 -13.40 6.25
C ARG A 64 8.99 -12.46 5.05
N CYS A 65 10.12 -12.09 4.46
CA CYS A 65 10.14 -11.20 3.31
C CYS A 65 11.09 -11.65 2.20
N LEU A 66 10.86 -11.09 1.01
CA LEU A 66 11.78 -11.10 -0.13
C LEU A 66 12.06 -9.66 -0.53
N PHE A 67 13.33 -9.31 -0.72
CA PHE A 67 13.75 -8.09 -1.42
C PHE A 67 14.27 -8.49 -2.79
N LEU A 68 13.73 -7.88 -3.83
CA LEU A 68 14.02 -8.19 -5.21
C LEU A 68 14.25 -6.90 -6.00
N ASP A 69 15.43 -6.76 -6.56
CA ASP A 69 15.73 -5.69 -7.52
C ASP A 69 16.58 -6.24 -8.67
N LEU A 70 16.46 -5.62 -9.84
CA LEU A 70 17.25 -5.97 -11.03
C LEU A 70 18.66 -5.37 -10.98
N GLU A 71 18.86 -4.36 -10.14
CA GLU A 71 20.15 -3.76 -9.83
C GLU A 71 20.54 -4.02 -8.37
N PRO A 72 21.83 -4.24 -8.04
CA PRO A 72 22.24 -4.53 -6.67
C PRO A 72 22.23 -3.35 -5.70
N THR A 73 22.27 -2.10 -6.18
CA THR A 73 22.56 -0.90 -5.35
C THR A 73 21.69 -0.81 -4.10
N VAL A 74 20.36 -0.88 -4.23
CA VAL A 74 19.42 -0.71 -3.11
C VAL A 74 19.40 -1.94 -2.20
N VAL A 75 19.56 -3.13 -2.76
CA VAL A 75 19.61 -4.38 -1.99
C VAL A 75 20.93 -4.47 -1.20
N ASP A 76 22.03 -3.96 -1.75
CA ASP A 76 23.33 -3.92 -1.08
C ASP A 76 23.35 -2.91 0.09
N GLU A 77 22.57 -1.82 0.01
CA GLU A 77 22.32 -0.96 1.18
C GLU A 77 21.65 -1.74 2.32
N VAL A 78 20.71 -2.63 2.01
CA VAL A 78 20.08 -3.50 3.03
C VAL A 78 21.09 -4.52 3.57
N ARG A 79 21.96 -5.08 2.73
CA ARG A 79 23.03 -6.03 3.13
C ARG A 79 24.12 -5.39 3.99
N THR A 80 24.32 -4.07 3.89
CA THR A 80 25.39 -3.36 4.60
C THR A 80 24.88 -2.42 5.70
N GLY A 81 23.58 -2.17 5.75
CA GLY A 81 22.93 -1.29 6.70
C GLY A 81 22.81 -1.84 8.12
N THR A 82 22.10 -1.11 8.97
CA THR A 82 21.92 -1.43 10.40
C THR A 82 21.31 -2.82 10.61
N TYR A 83 20.34 -3.19 9.79
CA TYR A 83 19.59 -4.46 9.86
C TYR A 83 20.19 -5.58 9.00
N ARG A 84 21.48 -5.48 8.61
CA ARG A 84 22.15 -6.48 7.77
C ARG A 84 22.10 -7.92 8.32
N GLN A 85 22.00 -8.07 9.64
CA GLN A 85 21.94 -9.37 10.30
C GLN A 85 20.51 -9.88 10.44
N LEU A 86 19.48 -9.05 10.24
CA LEU A 86 18.09 -9.43 10.44
C LEU A 86 17.60 -10.38 9.34
N PHE A 87 17.87 -10.04 8.09
CA PHE A 87 17.37 -10.77 6.92
C PHE A 87 18.19 -12.02 6.61
N ASN A 88 17.57 -13.04 6.03
CA ASN A 88 18.31 -14.15 5.45
C ASN A 88 18.95 -13.67 4.13
N PRO A 89 20.27 -13.83 3.90
CA PRO A 89 20.91 -13.43 2.65
C PRO A 89 20.26 -14.01 1.39
N GLU A 90 19.65 -15.19 1.50
CA GLU A 90 18.93 -15.84 0.41
C GLU A 90 17.64 -15.12 -0.01
N GLN A 91 17.08 -14.28 0.87
CA GLN A 91 15.90 -13.46 0.62
C GLN A 91 16.23 -12.12 -0.04
N LEU A 92 17.51 -11.78 -0.17
CA LEU A 92 17.99 -10.54 -0.77
C LEU A 92 18.49 -10.84 -2.18
N VAL A 93 17.58 -10.78 -3.15
CA VAL A 93 17.83 -11.15 -4.55
C VAL A 93 18.10 -9.90 -5.37
N SER A 94 19.24 -9.89 -6.07
CA SER A 94 19.70 -8.78 -6.89
C SER A 94 20.13 -9.27 -8.27
N GLY A 95 19.68 -8.61 -9.32
CA GLY A 95 20.18 -8.79 -10.68
C GLY A 95 21.52 -8.08 -10.91
N LYS A 96 21.89 -7.92 -12.18
CA LYS A 96 23.10 -7.19 -12.61
C LYS A 96 22.79 -5.96 -13.46
N GLU A 97 21.67 -6.00 -14.18
CA GLU A 97 21.26 -4.96 -15.12
C GLU A 97 19.87 -4.50 -14.74
N ASP A 98 19.66 -3.18 -14.74
CA ASP A 98 18.37 -2.60 -14.39
C ASP A 98 17.37 -2.67 -15.56
N ALA A 99 16.11 -2.36 -15.25
CA ALA A 99 15.07 -2.21 -16.25
C ALA A 99 15.11 -0.84 -16.97
N ALA A 100 16.00 0.09 -16.57
CA ALA A 100 16.16 1.41 -17.18
C ALA A 100 14.84 2.19 -17.40
N ASN A 101 13.93 2.13 -16.41
CA ASN A 101 12.58 2.71 -16.48
C ASN A 101 11.70 2.19 -17.64
N ASN A 102 11.93 0.97 -18.11
CA ASN A 102 11.16 0.33 -19.17
C ASN A 102 10.44 -0.91 -18.64
N TYR A 103 9.10 -0.88 -18.64
CA TYR A 103 8.24 -2.01 -18.28
C TYR A 103 8.63 -3.29 -19.04
N ALA A 104 8.86 -3.19 -20.36
CA ALA A 104 9.14 -4.35 -21.20
C ALA A 104 10.45 -5.05 -20.80
N ARG A 105 11.47 -4.30 -20.35
CA ARG A 105 12.70 -4.89 -19.80
C ARG A 105 12.42 -5.68 -18.52
N GLY A 106 11.64 -5.07 -17.63
CA GLY A 106 11.26 -5.67 -16.35
C GLY A 106 10.37 -6.91 -16.53
N HIS A 107 9.54 -6.96 -17.57
CA HIS A 107 8.56 -8.03 -17.77
C HIS A 107 9.05 -9.12 -18.75
N TYR A 108 9.60 -8.75 -19.90
CA TYR A 108 9.83 -9.66 -21.02
C TYR A 108 11.28 -10.14 -21.18
N THR A 109 12.28 -9.31 -20.88
CA THR A 109 13.70 -9.64 -21.08
C THR A 109 14.40 -9.94 -19.76
N ILE A 110 14.84 -8.92 -19.05
CA ILE A 110 15.67 -9.06 -17.84
C ILE A 110 14.89 -9.74 -16.70
N GLY A 111 13.61 -9.41 -16.53
CA GLY A 111 12.81 -9.99 -15.44
C GLY A 111 12.64 -11.51 -15.54
N LYS A 112 12.58 -12.06 -16.76
CA LYS A 112 12.47 -13.52 -16.95
C LYS A 112 13.71 -14.27 -16.47
N GLU A 113 14.87 -13.64 -16.46
CA GLU A 113 16.09 -14.28 -15.97
C GLU A 113 16.10 -14.46 -14.45
N ILE A 114 15.40 -13.59 -13.71
CA ILE A 114 15.41 -13.57 -12.25
C ILE A 114 14.14 -14.14 -11.61
N VAL A 115 13.02 -14.17 -12.33
CA VAL A 115 11.71 -14.54 -11.77
C VAL A 115 11.69 -15.96 -11.20
N ASP A 116 12.33 -16.93 -11.87
CA ASP A 116 12.39 -18.33 -11.41
C ASP A 116 13.16 -18.44 -10.08
N LEU A 117 14.22 -17.65 -9.93
CA LEU A 117 14.96 -17.57 -8.67
C LEU A 117 14.09 -16.96 -7.57
N ALA A 118 13.39 -15.86 -7.86
CA ALA A 118 12.50 -15.21 -6.91
C ALA A 118 11.38 -16.16 -6.44
N LEU A 119 10.74 -16.88 -7.37
CA LEU A 119 9.71 -17.87 -7.06
C LEU A 119 10.24 -19.04 -6.22
N ASP A 120 11.45 -19.54 -6.48
CA ASP A 120 12.07 -20.57 -5.61
C ASP A 120 12.27 -20.06 -4.18
N ARG A 121 12.68 -18.80 -4.00
CA ARG A 121 12.82 -18.19 -2.66
C ARG A 121 11.47 -18.00 -1.98
N ILE A 122 10.44 -17.55 -2.71
CA ILE A 122 9.08 -17.39 -2.19
C ILE A 122 8.51 -18.76 -1.78
N ARG A 123 8.72 -19.80 -2.60
CA ARG A 123 8.32 -21.16 -2.28
C ARG A 123 8.94 -21.65 -0.98
N LYS A 124 10.25 -21.47 -0.78
CA LYS A 124 10.92 -21.82 0.49
C LYS A 124 10.32 -21.08 1.69
N LEU A 125 9.91 -19.83 1.52
CA LEU A 125 9.22 -19.08 2.58
C LEU A 125 7.82 -19.62 2.85
N ALA A 126 7.08 -19.95 1.79
CA ALA A 126 5.75 -20.53 1.88
C ALA A 126 5.76 -21.92 2.52
N ASP A 127 6.73 -22.76 2.20
CA ASP A 127 6.93 -24.10 2.80
C ASP A 127 7.24 -24.01 4.30
N ASN A 128 7.87 -22.91 4.74
CA ASN A 128 8.12 -22.59 6.15
C ASN A 128 6.90 -21.97 6.87
N CYS A 129 5.74 -21.87 6.22
CA CYS A 129 4.50 -21.37 6.82
C CYS A 129 3.52 -22.53 7.05
N THR A 130 2.91 -22.56 8.23
CA THR A 130 1.86 -23.55 8.57
C THR A 130 0.51 -23.20 7.96
N GLY A 131 0.22 -21.90 7.80
CA GLY A 131 -1.06 -21.38 7.33
C GLY A 131 -0.92 -20.05 6.59
N LEU A 132 -0.14 -20.02 5.50
CA LEU A 132 0.05 -18.83 4.66
C LEU A 132 -1.30 -18.23 4.24
N GLN A 133 -1.57 -16.99 4.67
CA GLN A 133 -2.75 -16.23 4.26
C GLN A 133 -2.59 -15.65 2.85
N GLY A 134 -1.43 -15.03 2.59
CA GLY A 134 -1.25 -14.23 1.39
C GLY A 134 0.09 -13.53 1.29
N PHE A 135 0.19 -12.69 0.26
CA PHE A 135 1.36 -11.89 -0.07
C PHE A 135 1.02 -10.40 0.06
N MET A 136 1.94 -9.64 0.64
CA MET A 136 1.92 -8.17 0.60
C MET A 136 3.02 -7.71 -0.34
N VAL A 137 2.64 -7.12 -1.46
CA VAL A 137 3.55 -6.76 -2.55
C VAL A 137 3.76 -5.25 -2.55
N PHE A 138 4.99 -4.81 -2.33
CA PHE A 138 5.41 -3.42 -2.30
C PHE A 138 6.18 -3.12 -3.57
N HIS A 139 5.65 -2.24 -4.41
CA HIS A 139 6.30 -1.85 -5.65
C HIS A 139 5.84 -0.46 -6.12
N ALA A 140 6.57 0.13 -7.05
CA ALA A 140 6.16 1.36 -7.73
C ALA A 140 5.67 1.04 -9.13
N VAL A 141 4.54 1.64 -9.54
CA VAL A 141 3.97 1.44 -10.87
C VAL A 141 4.67 2.26 -11.96
N GLY A 142 5.46 3.28 -11.57
CA GLY A 142 6.18 4.14 -12.52
C GLY A 142 7.56 3.64 -12.96
N GLY A 143 8.24 2.84 -12.13
CA GLY A 143 9.60 2.38 -12.40
C GLY A 143 9.64 1.06 -13.16
N GLY A 144 10.62 0.82 -14.03
CA GLY A 144 10.66 -0.36 -14.91
C GLY A 144 10.68 -1.71 -14.18
N THR A 145 11.43 -1.80 -13.06
CA THR A 145 11.45 -3.01 -12.23
C THR A 145 10.15 -3.16 -11.44
N GLY A 146 9.71 -2.09 -10.78
CA GLY A 146 8.49 -2.14 -9.95
C GLY A 146 7.23 -2.41 -10.76
N SER A 147 7.16 -1.91 -12.00
CA SER A 147 6.06 -2.15 -12.92
C SER A 147 6.18 -3.51 -13.60
N GLY A 148 7.21 -3.71 -14.42
CA GLY A 148 7.37 -4.88 -15.28
C GLY A 148 7.62 -6.17 -14.52
N LEU A 149 8.64 -6.21 -13.65
CA LEU A 149 8.95 -7.38 -12.85
C LEU A 149 7.87 -7.63 -11.78
N GLY A 150 7.26 -6.54 -11.26
CA GLY A 150 6.11 -6.63 -10.36
C GLY A 150 4.93 -7.34 -11.01
N ALA A 151 4.53 -6.92 -12.21
CA ALA A 151 3.46 -7.55 -12.99
C ALA A 151 3.76 -9.02 -13.29
N LEU A 152 4.96 -9.33 -13.79
CA LEU A 152 5.39 -10.70 -14.08
C LEU A 152 5.34 -11.59 -12.84
N LEU A 153 5.76 -11.08 -11.68
CA LEU A 153 5.73 -11.85 -10.45
C LEU A 153 4.29 -12.09 -9.95
N LEU A 154 3.41 -11.09 -10.06
CA LEU A 154 2.00 -11.21 -9.68
C LEU A 154 1.25 -12.23 -10.55
N GLU A 155 1.53 -12.28 -11.85
CA GLU A 155 1.02 -13.31 -12.77
C GLU A 155 1.42 -14.71 -12.29
N ARG A 156 2.71 -14.92 -12.02
CA ARG A 156 3.24 -16.22 -11.58
C ARG A 156 2.71 -16.63 -10.21
N LEU A 157 2.60 -15.68 -9.28
CA LEU A 157 1.99 -15.93 -7.97
C LEU A 157 0.51 -16.29 -8.09
N SER A 158 -0.22 -15.72 -9.06
CA SER A 158 -1.62 -16.07 -9.31
C SER A 158 -1.77 -17.50 -9.87
N VAL A 159 -0.80 -17.96 -10.66
CA VAL A 159 -0.75 -19.34 -11.16
C VAL A 159 -0.42 -20.33 -10.02
N ASP A 160 0.65 -20.07 -9.27
CA ASP A 160 1.14 -21.01 -8.25
C ASP A 160 0.31 -20.97 -6.95
N TYR A 161 -0.21 -19.80 -6.59
CA TYR A 161 -0.90 -19.52 -5.33
C TYR A 161 -2.27 -18.85 -5.52
N GLY A 162 -3.04 -19.22 -6.53
CA GLY A 162 -4.30 -18.54 -6.91
C GLY A 162 -5.38 -18.40 -5.82
N LYS A 163 -5.34 -19.21 -4.75
CA LYS A 163 -6.29 -19.09 -3.61
C LYS A 163 -5.81 -18.14 -2.51
N LYS A 164 -4.59 -17.61 -2.59
CA LYS A 164 -3.97 -16.76 -1.58
C LYS A 164 -4.21 -15.30 -1.92
N SER A 165 -4.54 -14.50 -0.90
CA SER A 165 -4.79 -13.07 -1.07
C SER A 165 -3.50 -12.32 -1.40
N LYS A 166 -3.58 -11.32 -2.27
CA LYS A 166 -2.47 -10.48 -2.73
C LYS A 166 -2.85 -9.03 -2.47
N LEU A 167 -2.24 -8.41 -1.47
CA LEU A 167 -2.41 -6.99 -1.18
C LEU A 167 -1.24 -6.22 -1.80
N GLY A 168 -1.55 -5.27 -2.67
CA GLY A 168 -0.58 -4.35 -3.25
C GLY A 168 -0.46 -3.08 -2.42
N TYR A 169 0.76 -2.67 -2.10
CA TYR A 169 1.10 -1.32 -1.65
C TYR A 169 1.85 -0.63 -2.78
N THR A 170 1.12 0.15 -3.57
CA THR A 170 1.58 0.62 -4.88
C THR A 170 1.91 2.10 -4.82
N VAL A 171 3.17 2.42 -5.06
CA VAL A 171 3.64 3.82 -5.12
C VAL A 171 3.35 4.37 -6.50
N TYR A 172 2.46 5.36 -6.57
CA TYR A 172 2.08 6.05 -7.79
C TYR A 172 2.97 7.26 -8.07
N PRO A 173 3.36 7.47 -9.34
CA PRO A 173 4.18 8.60 -9.74
C PRO A 173 3.37 9.91 -9.70
N SER A 174 4.07 11.01 -9.43
CA SER A 174 3.54 12.36 -9.58
C SER A 174 4.38 13.19 -10.55
N PRO A 175 3.78 14.09 -11.33
CA PRO A 175 4.52 15.01 -12.21
C PRO A 175 5.59 15.87 -11.50
N GLN A 176 5.45 16.19 -10.22
CA GLN A 176 6.41 17.06 -9.52
C GLN A 176 7.66 16.30 -9.03
N VAL A 177 7.51 15.00 -8.78
CA VAL A 177 8.55 14.12 -8.20
C VAL A 177 8.96 13.01 -9.19
N SER A 178 8.43 13.06 -10.41
CA SER A 178 8.71 12.10 -11.48
C SER A 178 10.18 12.17 -11.88
N THR A 179 10.81 11.01 -11.96
CA THR A 179 12.22 10.88 -12.35
C THR A 179 12.37 10.42 -13.80
N ALA A 180 11.31 9.83 -14.37
CA ALA A 180 11.32 9.32 -15.74
C ALA A 180 10.11 9.80 -16.56
N VAL A 181 10.39 10.25 -17.79
CA VAL A 181 9.38 10.77 -18.74
C VAL A 181 8.35 9.69 -19.12
N VAL A 182 8.77 8.42 -19.13
CA VAL A 182 7.95 7.28 -19.55
C VAL A 182 7.13 6.64 -18.42
N GLU A 183 7.12 7.23 -17.22
CA GLU A 183 6.33 6.74 -16.08
C GLU A 183 4.84 6.53 -16.41
N PRO A 184 4.15 7.37 -17.21
CA PRO A 184 2.76 7.11 -17.56
C PRO A 184 2.55 5.80 -18.34
N TYR A 185 3.48 5.42 -19.23
CA TYR A 185 3.41 4.14 -19.93
C TYR A 185 3.55 2.96 -18.98
N ASN A 186 4.59 3.00 -18.12
CA ASN A 186 4.80 1.97 -17.12
C ASN A 186 3.59 1.83 -16.18
N CYS A 187 2.98 2.96 -15.81
CA CYS A 187 1.85 3.00 -14.91
C CYS A 187 0.59 2.36 -15.52
N VAL A 188 0.25 2.68 -16.77
CA VAL A 188 -0.89 2.08 -17.47
C VAL A 188 -0.70 0.58 -17.62
N LEU A 189 0.47 0.14 -18.11
CA LEU A 189 0.80 -1.28 -18.27
C LEU A 189 0.79 -2.04 -16.94
N SER A 190 1.39 -1.47 -15.90
CA SER A 190 1.38 -2.07 -14.57
C SER A 190 -0.02 -2.16 -13.98
N THR A 191 -0.87 -1.13 -14.18
CA THR A 191 -2.23 -1.09 -13.62
C THR A 191 -3.11 -2.11 -14.31
N HIS A 192 -2.94 -2.32 -15.61
CA HIS A 192 -3.60 -3.40 -16.35
C HIS A 192 -3.29 -4.78 -15.74
N SER A 193 -2.02 -5.10 -15.44
CA SER A 193 -1.70 -6.37 -14.75
C SER A 193 -2.20 -6.41 -13.30
N LEU A 194 -2.22 -5.28 -12.59
CA LEU A 194 -2.75 -5.20 -11.22
C LEU A 194 -4.24 -5.56 -11.18
N LEU A 195 -5.01 -5.15 -12.19
CA LEU A 195 -6.45 -5.40 -12.29
C LEU A 195 -6.81 -6.89 -12.22
N GLU A 196 -5.99 -7.76 -12.80
CA GLU A 196 -6.25 -9.19 -12.86
C GLU A 196 -5.65 -9.98 -11.69
N HIS A 197 -4.52 -9.51 -11.15
CA HIS A 197 -3.67 -10.32 -10.26
C HIS A 197 -3.54 -9.76 -8.85
N THR A 198 -4.25 -8.68 -8.50
CA THR A 198 -4.24 -8.12 -7.15
C THR A 198 -5.65 -8.13 -6.56
N ASP A 199 -5.75 -8.48 -5.28
CA ASP A 199 -7.05 -8.54 -4.59
C ASP A 199 -7.44 -7.19 -3.99
N VAL A 200 -6.47 -6.41 -3.50
CA VAL A 200 -6.63 -5.02 -3.04
C VAL A 200 -5.36 -4.24 -3.35
N ALA A 201 -5.46 -3.09 -4.00
CA ALA A 201 -4.34 -2.22 -4.33
C ALA A 201 -4.45 -0.90 -3.55
N THR A 202 -3.59 -0.73 -2.55
CA THR A 202 -3.48 0.50 -1.77
C THR A 202 -2.63 1.50 -2.54
N MET A 203 -3.26 2.58 -3.01
CA MET A 203 -2.56 3.62 -3.77
C MET A 203 -1.87 4.60 -2.83
N LEU A 204 -0.57 4.84 -3.09
CA LEU A 204 0.27 5.76 -2.35
C LEU A 204 0.90 6.75 -3.33
N ASP A 205 0.38 7.97 -3.38
CA ASP A 205 0.86 9.01 -4.30
C ASP A 205 2.04 9.79 -3.69
N ASN A 206 3.17 9.77 -4.39
CA ASN A 206 4.38 10.48 -3.94
C ASN A 206 4.14 11.98 -3.69
N GLU A 207 3.32 12.67 -4.49
CA GLU A 207 3.07 14.11 -4.29
C GLU A 207 2.17 14.37 -3.09
N ALA A 208 1.13 13.55 -2.89
CA ALA A 208 0.27 13.71 -1.73
C ALA A 208 1.07 13.51 -0.43
N ILE A 209 1.93 12.49 -0.39
CA ILE A 209 2.77 12.19 0.77
C ILE A 209 3.87 13.26 0.95
N TYR A 210 4.45 13.76 -0.15
CA TYR A 210 5.40 14.87 -0.11
C TYR A 210 4.77 16.17 0.42
N ASP A 211 3.59 16.52 -0.08
CA ASP A 211 2.84 17.70 0.38
C ASP A 211 2.41 17.58 1.84
N LEU A 212 2.04 16.38 2.28
CA LEU A 212 1.66 16.09 3.66
C LEU A 212 2.87 16.19 4.60
N THR A 213 4.00 15.57 4.25
CA THR A 213 5.23 15.65 5.04
C THR A 213 5.73 17.10 5.11
N ARG A 214 5.72 17.84 4.00
CA ARG A 214 6.13 19.25 3.97
C ARG A 214 5.27 20.13 4.87
N ARG A 215 3.94 20.03 4.79
CA ARG A 215 3.03 20.91 5.54
C ARG A 215 2.92 20.51 7.01
N SER A 216 2.77 19.23 7.31
CA SER A 216 2.46 18.76 8.66
C SER A 216 3.71 18.55 9.52
N LEU A 217 4.84 18.17 8.92
CA LEU A 217 6.11 17.97 9.64
C LEU A 217 7.02 19.20 9.60
N ASP A 218 6.64 20.24 8.85
CA ASP A 218 7.40 21.50 8.70
C ASP A 218 8.78 21.30 8.06
N ILE A 219 8.87 20.34 7.14
CA ILE A 219 10.11 20.01 6.41
C ILE A 219 10.08 20.73 5.07
N GLU A 220 10.97 21.70 4.83
CA GLU A 220 10.96 22.49 3.60
C GLU A 220 11.13 21.64 2.33
N ARG A 221 12.01 20.63 2.40
CA ARG A 221 12.32 19.68 1.31
C ARG A 221 12.38 18.25 1.85
N PRO A 222 11.24 17.53 1.91
CA PRO A 222 11.22 16.13 2.30
C PRO A 222 12.12 15.26 1.44
N SER A 223 12.90 14.37 2.08
CA SER A 223 13.66 13.31 1.43
C SER A 223 12.84 12.02 1.30
N TYR A 224 13.29 11.06 0.49
CA TYR A 224 12.66 9.73 0.43
C TYR A 224 12.64 9.03 1.79
N THR A 225 13.63 9.27 2.67
CA THR A 225 13.60 8.74 4.04
C THR A 225 12.41 9.28 4.84
N ASN A 226 12.07 10.56 4.70
CA ASN A 226 10.92 11.15 5.40
C ASN A 226 9.60 10.58 4.86
N VAL A 227 9.48 10.49 3.53
CA VAL A 227 8.31 9.93 2.83
C VAL A 227 8.12 8.45 3.21
N ASN A 228 9.17 7.65 3.13
CA ASN A 228 9.12 6.21 3.42
C ASN A 228 8.82 5.92 4.90
N ARG A 229 9.27 6.77 5.83
CA ARG A 229 8.88 6.64 7.25
C ARG A 229 7.39 6.89 7.46
N LEU A 230 6.79 7.84 6.76
CA LEU A 230 5.35 8.07 6.82
C LEU A 230 4.57 6.90 6.20
N ILE A 231 5.01 6.40 5.04
CA ILE A 231 4.44 5.17 4.46
C ILE A 231 4.57 3.99 5.43
N GLY A 232 5.72 3.84 6.09
CA GLY A 232 5.94 2.80 7.08
C GLY A 232 4.94 2.86 8.25
N GLN A 233 4.59 4.05 8.73
CA GLN A 233 3.56 4.23 9.77
C GLN A 233 2.17 3.82 9.31
N VAL A 234 1.83 4.13 8.05
CA VAL A 234 0.56 3.77 7.42
C VAL A 234 0.47 2.25 7.27
N VAL A 235 1.49 1.63 6.67
CA VAL A 235 1.57 0.17 6.49
C VAL A 235 1.57 -0.52 7.86
N SER A 236 2.28 0.01 8.84
CA SER A 236 2.26 -0.51 10.21
C SER A 236 0.86 -0.48 10.81
N SER A 237 0.12 0.61 10.62
CA SER A 237 -1.23 0.75 11.15
C SER A 237 -2.24 -0.18 10.47
N LEU A 238 -2.10 -0.39 9.16
CA LEU A 238 -2.94 -1.33 8.39
C LEU A 238 -2.64 -2.79 8.74
N THR A 239 -1.36 -3.13 8.96
CA THR A 239 -0.93 -4.49 9.31
C THR A 239 -0.95 -4.78 10.81
N ALA A 240 -1.26 -3.79 11.65
CA ALA A 240 -1.25 -3.96 13.11
C ALA A 240 -2.23 -5.04 13.59
N SER A 241 -3.37 -5.22 12.91
CA SER A 241 -4.34 -6.28 13.23
C SER A 241 -3.84 -7.69 12.96
N LEU A 242 -2.81 -7.84 12.12
CA LEU A 242 -2.19 -9.14 11.81
C LEU A 242 -1.03 -9.47 12.77
N ARG A 243 -0.40 -8.44 13.36
CA ARG A 243 0.80 -8.57 14.19
C ARG A 243 0.53 -8.50 15.69
N PHE A 244 -0.59 -7.92 16.08
CA PHE A 244 -1.01 -7.74 17.46
C PHE A 244 -2.42 -8.24 17.67
N ASP A 245 -2.69 -8.70 18.89
CA ASP A 245 -4.05 -8.96 19.30
C ASP A 245 -4.80 -7.64 19.54
N GLY A 246 -6.01 -7.54 19.01
CA GLY A 246 -6.86 -6.36 19.04
C GLY A 246 -8.31 -6.73 19.33
N ALA A 247 -9.12 -5.72 19.65
CA ALA A 247 -10.55 -5.93 19.95
C ALA A 247 -11.35 -6.33 18.69
N LEU A 248 -10.87 -5.94 17.51
CA LEU A 248 -11.40 -6.34 16.21
C LEU A 248 -10.23 -6.60 15.26
N ASN A 249 -9.89 -7.87 15.07
CA ASN A 249 -8.78 -8.28 14.20
C ASN A 249 -9.31 -8.43 12.77
N VAL A 250 -8.66 -7.75 11.82
CA VAL A 250 -8.93 -7.84 10.38
C VAL A 250 -7.85 -8.69 9.73
N ASP A 251 -8.25 -9.80 9.10
CA ASP A 251 -7.37 -10.65 8.28
C ASP A 251 -7.15 -10.09 6.87
N LEU A 252 -6.13 -10.58 6.15
CA LEU A 252 -5.89 -10.23 4.74
C LEU A 252 -7.13 -10.45 3.85
N THR A 253 -7.84 -11.57 4.04
CA THR A 253 -9.08 -11.86 3.29
C THR A 253 -10.24 -10.94 3.68
N GLU A 254 -10.24 -10.45 4.92
CA GLU A 254 -11.24 -9.49 5.38
C GLU A 254 -10.99 -8.09 4.80
N PHE A 255 -9.75 -7.71 4.45
CA PHE A 255 -9.52 -6.49 3.69
C PHE A 255 -10.28 -6.51 2.36
N GLN A 256 -10.17 -7.61 1.60
CA GLN A 256 -10.91 -7.78 0.35
C GLN A 256 -12.43 -7.74 0.60
N THR A 257 -12.92 -8.55 1.55
CA THR A 257 -14.36 -8.66 1.82
C THR A 257 -14.99 -7.36 2.32
N ASN A 258 -14.25 -6.56 3.10
CA ASN A 258 -14.76 -5.31 3.66
C ASN A 258 -14.59 -4.11 2.72
N LEU A 259 -13.56 -4.10 1.86
CA LEU A 259 -13.22 -2.93 1.06
C LEU A 259 -13.61 -3.04 -0.42
N VAL A 260 -13.68 -4.24 -0.97
CA VAL A 260 -13.81 -4.47 -2.42
C VAL A 260 -15.20 -5.01 -2.73
N PRO A 261 -16.16 -4.16 -3.13
CA PRO A 261 -17.50 -4.61 -3.50
C PRO A 261 -17.52 -5.32 -4.85
N TYR A 262 -16.69 -4.87 -5.80
CA TYR A 262 -16.57 -5.42 -7.14
C TYR A 262 -15.10 -5.77 -7.43
N PRO A 263 -14.81 -6.93 -8.04
CA PRO A 263 -13.43 -7.36 -8.26
C PRO A 263 -12.53 -6.37 -9.00
N ARG A 264 -13.06 -5.59 -9.96
CA ARG A 264 -12.27 -4.56 -10.69
C ARG A 264 -12.06 -3.27 -9.89
N ILE A 265 -12.95 -2.97 -8.95
CA ILE A 265 -12.91 -1.75 -8.12
C ILE A 265 -12.23 -2.06 -6.78
N HIS A 266 -10.96 -2.45 -6.86
CA HIS A 266 -10.16 -2.85 -5.69
C HIS A 266 -9.04 -1.86 -5.33
N PHE A 267 -9.04 -0.67 -5.93
CA PHE A 267 -8.09 0.38 -5.60
C PHE A 267 -8.62 1.23 -4.45
N VAL A 268 -7.83 1.35 -3.39
CA VAL A 268 -8.26 1.97 -2.13
C VAL A 268 -7.41 3.18 -1.77
N LEU A 269 -8.08 4.21 -1.27
CA LEU A 269 -7.50 5.42 -0.74
C LEU A 269 -7.07 5.20 0.71
N THR A 270 -5.99 5.85 1.12
CA THR A 270 -5.52 5.80 2.50
C THR A 270 -5.29 7.20 3.05
N SER A 271 -5.56 7.39 4.34
CA SER A 271 -5.33 8.63 5.08
C SER A 271 -4.87 8.30 6.49
N TYR A 272 -3.98 9.11 7.04
CA TYR A 272 -3.40 8.86 8.36
C TYR A 272 -3.44 10.12 9.21
N ALA A 273 -3.91 9.98 10.45
CA ALA A 273 -3.92 11.05 11.42
C ALA A 273 -3.62 10.54 12.84
N PRO A 274 -2.94 11.34 13.66
CA PRO A 274 -2.41 12.66 13.34
C PRO A 274 -0.98 12.58 12.78
N VAL A 275 -0.65 13.50 11.87
CA VAL A 275 0.73 13.71 11.39
C VAL A 275 1.25 14.97 12.05
N VAL A 276 2.03 14.82 13.11
CA VAL A 276 2.55 15.95 13.91
C VAL A 276 4.06 15.89 13.99
N SER A 277 4.72 17.02 13.76
CA SER A 277 6.17 17.16 13.93
C SER A 277 6.58 16.89 15.39
N ALA A 278 7.73 16.25 15.58
CA ALA A 278 8.33 16.00 16.89
C ALA A 278 8.47 17.26 17.76
N GLU A 279 8.63 18.44 17.15
CA GLU A 279 8.74 19.72 17.85
C GLU A 279 7.40 20.25 18.39
N LYS A 280 6.29 19.92 17.72
CA LYS A 280 4.94 20.44 18.03
C LYS A 280 4.15 19.54 19.00
N ALA A 281 4.71 18.38 19.37
CA ALA A 281 4.07 17.33 20.15
C ALA A 281 3.51 17.79 21.52
N TYR A 282 4.12 18.80 22.15
CA TYR A 282 3.78 19.23 23.51
C TYR A 282 2.54 20.13 23.59
N HIS A 283 2.05 20.63 22.46
CA HIS A 283 1.05 21.68 22.45
C HIS A 283 -0.39 21.18 22.27
N GLU A 284 -0.61 19.97 21.71
CA GLU A 284 -1.96 19.50 21.37
C GLU A 284 -2.13 18.00 21.65
N GLN A 285 -3.06 17.67 22.55
CA GLN A 285 -3.59 16.31 22.67
C GLN A 285 -4.88 16.21 21.87
N LEU A 286 -4.83 15.52 20.73
CA LEU A 286 -5.99 15.34 19.86
C LEU A 286 -6.93 14.26 20.40
N SER A 287 -8.22 14.55 20.44
CA SER A 287 -9.24 13.58 20.86
C SER A 287 -9.49 12.53 19.76
N VAL A 288 -10.19 11.45 20.10
CA VAL A 288 -10.61 10.45 19.09
C VAL A 288 -11.48 11.10 18.01
N SER A 289 -12.31 12.08 18.38
CA SER A 289 -13.14 12.81 17.41
C SER A 289 -12.30 13.65 16.46
N ASP A 290 -11.28 14.34 16.98
CA ASP A 290 -10.42 15.22 16.16
C ASP A 290 -9.65 14.41 15.11
N ILE A 291 -8.97 13.34 15.52
CA ILE A 291 -8.21 12.49 14.59
C ILE A 291 -9.12 11.79 13.58
N THR A 292 -10.35 11.43 13.99
CA THR A 292 -11.34 10.82 13.09
C THR A 292 -11.84 11.83 12.07
N ASN A 293 -12.02 13.11 12.46
CA ASN A 293 -12.36 14.16 11.51
C ASN A 293 -11.21 14.42 10.53
N SER A 294 -9.96 14.44 11.02
CA SER A 294 -8.78 14.73 10.19
C SER A 294 -8.56 13.72 9.06
N VAL A 295 -8.88 12.44 9.24
CA VAL A 295 -8.67 11.45 8.16
C VAL A 295 -9.60 11.64 6.96
N PHE A 296 -10.75 12.32 7.11
CA PHE A 296 -11.65 12.66 6.01
C PHE A 296 -11.32 14.01 5.35
N GLU A 297 -10.37 14.76 5.89
CA GLU A 297 -9.93 16.00 5.26
C GLU A 297 -9.07 15.68 4.02
N PRO A 298 -9.35 16.29 2.85
CA PRO A 298 -8.56 16.06 1.63
C PRO A 298 -7.06 16.31 1.82
N ALA A 299 -6.71 17.20 2.75
CA ALA A 299 -5.33 17.51 3.09
C ALA A 299 -4.56 16.35 3.73
N GLY A 300 -5.24 15.36 4.32
CA GLY A 300 -4.64 14.19 4.96
C GLY A 300 -4.57 12.94 4.07
N MET A 301 -5.17 12.99 2.87
CA MET A 301 -5.17 11.87 1.94
C MET A 301 -3.77 11.62 1.40
N LEU A 302 -3.39 10.33 1.30
CA LEU A 302 -2.12 9.88 0.75
C LEU A 302 -2.17 9.67 -0.78
N THR A 303 -3.31 9.99 -1.39
CA THR A 303 -3.53 9.96 -2.83
C THR A 303 -4.06 11.32 -3.26
N LYS A 304 -3.54 11.88 -4.35
CA LYS A 304 -3.95 13.20 -4.83
C LYS A 304 -5.29 13.11 -5.55
N CYS A 305 -6.39 13.08 -4.80
CA CYS A 305 -7.75 13.16 -5.32
C CYS A 305 -8.63 13.90 -4.33
N ASP A 306 -9.71 14.52 -4.79
CA ASP A 306 -10.69 15.11 -3.89
C ASP A 306 -11.82 14.10 -3.57
N PRO A 307 -11.84 13.51 -2.36
CA PRO A 307 -12.88 12.55 -1.99
C PRO A 307 -14.29 13.14 -2.00
N ARG A 308 -14.44 14.46 -2.03
CA ARG A 308 -15.74 15.15 -2.07
C ARG A 308 -16.38 15.13 -3.45
N HIS A 309 -15.60 14.87 -4.51
CA HIS A 309 -16.13 14.70 -5.86
C HIS A 309 -16.57 13.25 -6.16
N GLY A 310 -16.27 12.32 -5.25
CA GLY A 310 -16.66 10.92 -5.36
C GLY A 310 -17.62 10.49 -4.26
N LYS A 311 -17.97 9.21 -4.30
CA LYS A 311 -18.75 8.53 -3.27
C LYS A 311 -17.91 7.43 -2.64
N TYR A 312 -18.12 7.19 -1.36
CA TYR A 312 -17.49 6.10 -0.62
C TYR A 312 -18.33 4.83 -0.79
N MET A 313 -17.69 3.74 -1.17
CA MET A 313 -18.30 2.40 -1.19
C MET A 313 -18.09 1.69 0.16
N SER A 314 -16.92 1.87 0.74
CA SER A 314 -16.52 1.24 2.00
C SER A 314 -15.45 2.08 2.69
N CYS A 315 -15.40 2.01 4.02
CA CYS A 315 -14.42 2.73 4.84
C CYS A 315 -14.06 1.90 6.07
N CYS A 316 -12.78 1.60 6.24
CA CYS A 316 -12.24 0.98 7.45
C CYS A 316 -11.36 1.98 8.20
N LEU A 317 -11.60 2.14 9.50
CA LEU A 317 -10.83 2.98 10.40
C LEU A 317 -10.04 2.09 11.36
N MET A 318 -8.72 2.10 11.23
CA MET A 318 -7.79 1.32 12.05
C MET A 318 -7.18 2.22 13.11
N TYR A 319 -7.76 2.19 14.30
CA TYR A 319 -7.30 2.95 15.47
C TYR A 319 -6.18 2.23 16.21
N ARG A 320 -5.21 3.01 16.70
CA ARG A 320 -4.11 2.53 17.56
C ARG A 320 -3.96 3.40 18.80
N GLY A 321 -3.65 2.78 19.93
CA GLY A 321 -3.30 3.41 21.21
C GLY A 321 -4.48 3.57 22.17
N ASP A 322 -4.45 4.64 22.96
CA ASP A 322 -5.48 4.94 23.97
C ASP A 322 -6.78 5.41 23.30
N VAL A 323 -7.61 4.44 22.90
CA VAL A 323 -8.85 4.65 22.16
C VAL A 323 -9.99 3.86 22.81
N VAL A 324 -11.03 4.57 23.22
CA VAL A 324 -12.23 3.97 23.82
C VAL A 324 -13.27 3.68 22.72
N PRO A 325 -13.80 2.45 22.60
CA PRO A 325 -14.78 2.11 21.56
C PRO A 325 -16.03 3.00 21.53
N LYS A 326 -16.47 3.49 22.70
CA LYS A 326 -17.59 4.43 22.82
C LYS A 326 -17.33 5.74 22.08
N ASP A 327 -16.11 6.27 22.20
CA ASP A 327 -15.73 7.55 21.58
C ASP A 327 -15.58 7.40 20.06
N VAL A 328 -15.11 6.23 19.60
CA VAL A 328 -15.08 5.87 18.17
C VAL A 328 -16.49 5.87 17.59
N ASN A 329 -17.45 5.20 18.24
CA ASN A 329 -18.83 5.16 17.78
C ASN A 329 -19.48 6.56 17.75
N ALA A 330 -19.19 7.40 18.75
CA ALA A 330 -19.67 8.79 18.78
C ALA A 330 -19.04 9.66 17.66
N ALA A 331 -17.74 9.48 17.40
CA ALA A 331 -17.04 10.17 16.32
C ALA A 331 -17.62 9.76 14.96
N ILE A 332 -17.85 8.47 14.71
CA ILE A 332 -18.43 7.97 13.47
C ILE A 332 -19.88 8.44 13.28
N ALA A 333 -20.67 8.45 14.35
CA ALA A 333 -22.02 9.00 14.29
C ALA A 333 -22.01 10.48 13.85
N THR A 334 -21.02 11.25 14.31
CA THR A 334 -20.83 12.65 13.89
C THR A 334 -20.41 12.73 12.42
N ILE A 335 -19.45 11.91 11.99
CA ILE A 335 -18.99 11.83 10.60
C ILE A 335 -20.14 11.53 9.63
N LYS A 336 -21.02 10.58 9.99
CA LYS A 336 -22.20 10.22 9.18
C LYS A 336 -23.19 11.37 8.96
N THR A 337 -23.18 12.38 9.83
CA THR A 337 -24.06 13.56 9.65
C THR A 337 -23.47 14.62 8.71
N LYS A 338 -22.19 14.52 8.35
CA LYS A 338 -21.54 15.49 7.47
C LYS A 338 -21.92 15.25 6.02
N ARG A 339 -22.51 16.27 5.37
CA ARG A 339 -22.89 16.23 3.95
C ARG A 339 -21.73 16.06 2.97
N THR A 340 -20.51 16.35 3.41
CA THR A 340 -19.29 16.23 2.60
C THR A 340 -18.83 14.78 2.44
N ILE A 341 -19.40 13.85 3.19
CA ILE A 341 -19.03 12.43 3.16
C ILE A 341 -20.25 11.67 2.66
N GLN A 342 -20.24 11.35 1.38
CA GLN A 342 -21.34 10.67 0.71
C GLN A 342 -20.96 9.22 0.49
N PHE A 343 -21.80 8.30 0.95
CA PHE A 343 -21.69 6.89 0.62
C PHE A 343 -22.61 6.58 -0.57
N VAL A 344 -22.32 5.48 -1.27
CA VAL A 344 -23.25 4.87 -2.24
C VAL A 344 -24.52 4.37 -1.53
N ASP A 345 -25.66 4.44 -2.22
CA ASP A 345 -26.98 4.19 -1.60
C ASP A 345 -27.17 2.75 -1.14
N TRP A 346 -26.54 1.80 -1.83
CA TRP A 346 -26.56 0.39 -1.47
C TRP A 346 -25.62 0.03 -0.30
N CYS A 347 -24.77 0.96 0.17
CA CYS A 347 -23.90 0.79 1.34
C CYS A 347 -23.98 1.97 2.33
N PRO A 348 -25.14 2.24 2.94
CA PRO A 348 -25.35 3.42 3.77
C PRO A 348 -24.61 3.38 5.13
N THR A 349 -24.04 2.22 5.50
CA THR A 349 -23.33 2.02 6.78
C THR A 349 -21.95 1.37 6.62
N GLY A 350 -21.23 1.69 5.54
CA GLY A 350 -19.94 1.08 5.17
C GLY A 350 -18.74 1.33 6.09
N PHE A 351 -18.93 1.67 7.38
CA PHE A 351 -17.83 1.85 8.33
C PHE A 351 -17.48 0.55 9.07
N LYS A 352 -16.21 0.16 9.01
CA LYS A 352 -15.61 -0.90 9.84
C LYS A 352 -14.50 -0.29 10.70
N CYS A 353 -14.32 -0.80 11.92
CA CYS A 353 -13.38 -0.21 12.87
C CYS A 353 -12.49 -1.27 13.50
N GLY A 354 -11.18 -1.19 13.30
CA GLY A 354 -10.19 -1.94 14.06
C GLY A 354 -9.68 -1.10 15.23
N ILE A 355 -9.49 -1.70 16.40
CA ILE A 355 -8.86 -1.03 17.56
C ILE A 355 -7.75 -1.92 18.10
N ASN A 356 -6.54 -1.37 18.08
CA ASN A 356 -5.38 -1.94 18.76
C ASN A 356 -4.96 -1.01 19.90
N TYR A 357 -4.87 -1.55 21.12
CA TYR A 357 -4.56 -0.75 22.32
C TYR A 357 -3.09 -0.36 22.46
N GLN A 358 -2.20 -0.93 21.65
CA GLN A 358 -0.80 -0.53 21.66
C GLN A 358 -0.61 0.85 21.02
N PRO A 359 0.10 1.77 21.69
CA PRO A 359 0.37 3.09 21.16
C PRO A 359 1.24 2.99 19.88
N PRO A 360 1.06 3.91 18.92
CA PRO A 360 1.94 4.00 17.75
C PRO A 360 3.40 4.19 18.17
N THR A 361 4.29 3.39 17.60
CA THR A 361 5.73 3.54 17.82
C THR A 361 6.31 4.46 16.76
N VAL A 362 7.27 5.30 17.14
CA VAL A 362 8.00 6.17 16.20
C VAL A 362 9.46 5.76 16.16
N VAL A 363 10.07 5.87 14.98
CA VAL A 363 11.48 5.58 14.77
C VAL A 363 12.31 6.64 15.51
N PRO A 364 13.33 6.24 16.32
CA PRO A 364 14.26 7.19 16.93
C PRO A 364 14.96 8.06 15.87
N GLY A 365 14.95 9.38 16.06
CA GLY A 365 15.45 10.32 15.04
C GLY A 365 14.53 10.45 13.81
N GLY A 366 13.28 10.00 13.94
CA GLY A 366 12.20 10.28 13.01
C GLY A 366 11.57 11.65 13.24
N ASP A 367 10.85 12.12 12.24
CA ASP A 367 10.23 13.46 12.21
C ASP A 367 8.88 13.50 12.94
N LEU A 368 8.28 12.34 13.18
CA LEU A 368 6.96 12.19 13.81
C LEU A 368 7.04 12.23 15.33
N ALA A 369 6.11 12.97 15.93
CA ALA A 369 5.90 13.01 17.36
C ALA A 369 5.37 11.68 17.91
N LYS A 370 5.75 11.35 19.15
CA LYS A 370 5.09 10.30 19.92
C LYS A 370 3.67 10.75 20.26
N VAL A 371 2.68 9.99 19.81
CA VAL A 371 1.26 10.25 20.06
C VAL A 371 0.64 9.12 20.86
N GLN A 372 -0.35 9.45 21.69
CA GLN A 372 -1.07 8.45 22.50
C GLN A 372 -2.07 7.64 21.66
N ARG A 373 -2.52 8.21 20.54
CA ARG A 373 -3.52 7.63 19.65
C ARG A 373 -3.31 8.06 18.21
N ALA A 374 -3.60 7.17 17.28
CA ALA A 374 -3.63 7.44 15.84
C ALA A 374 -4.75 6.64 15.19
N VAL A 375 -5.11 7.03 13.97
CA VAL A 375 -6.07 6.34 13.12
C VAL A 375 -5.55 6.33 11.69
N CYS A 376 -5.60 5.17 11.07
CA CYS A 376 -5.38 4.99 9.65
C CYS A 376 -6.73 4.65 9.00
N MET A 377 -7.18 5.49 8.08
CA MET A 377 -8.34 5.22 7.25
C MET A 377 -7.89 4.54 5.98
N ILE A 378 -8.58 3.46 5.61
CA ILE A 378 -8.52 2.85 4.28
C ILE A 378 -9.93 2.80 3.73
N ALA A 379 -10.14 3.40 2.56
CA ALA A 379 -11.49 3.60 2.03
C ALA A 379 -11.51 3.37 0.53
N ASN A 380 -12.56 2.70 0.06
CA ASN A 380 -12.82 2.57 -1.37
C ASN A 380 -13.75 3.72 -1.79
N SER A 381 -13.29 4.56 -2.71
CA SER A 381 -14.04 5.71 -3.19
C SER A 381 -13.86 5.90 -4.68
N THR A 382 -14.94 6.31 -5.35
CA THR A 382 -14.93 6.61 -6.78
C THR A 382 -14.05 7.81 -7.15
N ALA A 383 -13.66 8.64 -6.18
CA ALA A 383 -12.75 9.76 -6.39
C ALA A 383 -11.37 9.34 -6.93
N ILE A 384 -10.99 8.07 -6.76
CA ILE A 384 -9.73 7.52 -7.27
C ILE A 384 -9.66 7.53 -8.79
N ALA A 385 -10.80 7.59 -9.49
CA ALA A 385 -10.88 7.74 -10.94
C ALA A 385 -10.15 9.00 -11.44
N GLU A 386 -10.10 10.07 -10.65
CA GLU A 386 -9.32 11.28 -10.99
C GLU A 386 -7.83 10.99 -11.17
N VAL A 387 -7.30 9.96 -10.48
CA VAL A 387 -5.89 9.57 -10.58
C VAL A 387 -5.64 8.87 -11.91
N PHE A 388 -6.51 7.92 -12.29
CA PHE A 388 -6.43 7.21 -13.57
C PHE A 388 -6.56 8.19 -14.75
N ALA A 389 -7.56 9.08 -14.70
CA ALA A 389 -7.78 10.07 -15.77
C ALA A 389 -6.56 10.98 -16.02
N ARG A 390 -5.82 11.36 -14.96
CA ARG A 390 -4.58 12.15 -15.11
C ARG A 390 -3.44 11.35 -15.75
N ILE A 391 -3.35 10.07 -15.47
CA ILE A 391 -2.33 9.17 -16.01
C ILE A 391 -2.65 8.88 -17.48
N ASP A 392 -3.91 8.56 -17.78
CA ASP A 392 -4.43 8.29 -19.11
C ASP A 392 -4.28 9.50 -20.03
N HIS A 393 -4.57 10.71 -19.54
CA HIS A 393 -4.33 11.92 -20.32
C HIS A 393 -2.87 12.06 -20.75
N LYS A 394 -1.92 11.78 -19.85
CA LYS A 394 -0.48 11.84 -20.19
C LYS A 394 -0.07 10.71 -21.13
N PHE A 395 -0.61 9.53 -20.92
CA PHE A 395 -0.42 8.38 -21.81
C PHE A 395 -0.84 8.74 -23.23
N ASP A 396 -2.06 9.27 -23.40
CA ASP A 396 -2.64 9.61 -24.70
C ASP A 396 -1.81 10.68 -25.44
N LEU A 397 -1.34 11.70 -24.71
CA LEU A 397 -0.46 12.73 -25.26
C LEU A 397 0.82 12.14 -25.88
N MET A 398 1.47 11.20 -25.18
CA MET A 398 2.70 10.56 -25.67
C MET A 398 2.41 9.53 -26.77
N TYR A 399 1.39 8.69 -26.58
CA TYR A 399 1.08 7.56 -27.45
C TYR A 399 0.53 8.01 -28.80
N SER A 400 -0.18 9.16 -28.85
CA SER A 400 -0.64 9.78 -30.11
C SER A 400 0.50 10.13 -31.07
N LYS A 401 1.72 10.31 -30.55
CA LYS A 401 2.94 10.55 -31.33
C LYS A 401 3.86 9.33 -31.39
N ARG A 402 3.45 8.20 -30.82
CA ARG A 402 4.29 7.01 -30.63
C ARG A 402 5.65 7.35 -29.98
N ALA A 403 5.67 8.38 -29.14
CA ALA A 403 6.88 8.80 -28.46
C ALA A 403 7.35 7.67 -27.54
N PHE A 404 8.64 7.34 -27.56
CA PHE A 404 9.29 6.29 -26.73
C PHE A 404 8.80 4.84 -26.92
N VAL A 405 7.78 4.57 -27.73
CA VAL A 405 7.21 3.20 -27.95
C VAL A 405 8.26 2.20 -28.44
N HIS A 406 9.19 2.64 -29.29
CA HIS A 406 10.25 1.78 -29.84
C HIS A 406 11.16 1.14 -28.77
N TRP A 407 11.32 1.77 -27.60
CA TRP A 407 12.08 1.18 -26.48
C TRP A 407 11.38 -0.05 -25.89
N TYR A 408 10.05 -0.07 -25.89
CA TYR A 408 9.27 -1.18 -25.35
C TYR A 408 9.20 -2.33 -26.36
N VAL A 409 8.91 -2.00 -27.62
CA VAL A 409 8.87 -2.98 -28.72
C VAL A 409 10.24 -3.64 -28.96
N GLY A 410 11.32 -2.87 -28.81
CA GLY A 410 12.69 -3.39 -28.90
C GLY A 410 13.04 -4.42 -27.82
N GLU A 411 12.26 -4.48 -26.74
CA GLU A 411 12.46 -5.38 -25.60
C GLU A 411 11.42 -6.52 -25.58
N GLY A 412 10.83 -6.83 -26.75
CA GLY A 412 10.00 -8.02 -26.95
C GLY A 412 8.53 -7.87 -26.57
N MET A 413 8.07 -6.64 -26.26
CA MET A 413 6.67 -6.32 -26.05
C MET A 413 5.96 -6.03 -27.38
N GLU A 414 4.73 -6.49 -27.55
CA GLU A 414 3.95 -6.15 -28.75
C GLU A 414 3.36 -4.73 -28.62
N GLU A 415 3.35 -3.96 -29.71
CA GLU A 415 2.76 -2.60 -29.69
C GLU A 415 1.25 -2.63 -29.35
N GLY A 416 0.57 -3.73 -29.65
CA GLY A 416 -0.86 -3.93 -29.35
C GLY A 416 -1.18 -3.84 -27.85
N GLU A 417 -0.27 -4.31 -26.99
CA GLU A 417 -0.44 -4.32 -25.54
C GLU A 417 -0.65 -2.91 -24.95
N PHE A 418 -0.08 -1.87 -25.58
CA PHE A 418 -0.34 -0.49 -25.18
C PHE A 418 -1.81 -0.09 -25.35
N SER A 419 -2.41 -0.55 -26.45
CA SER A 419 -3.81 -0.22 -26.76
C SER A 419 -4.74 -1.01 -25.86
N GLU A 420 -4.46 -2.29 -25.63
CA GLU A 420 -5.21 -3.15 -24.71
C GLU A 420 -5.20 -2.62 -23.28
N ALA A 421 -4.02 -2.32 -22.73
CA ALA A 421 -3.92 -1.77 -21.37
C ALA A 421 -4.65 -0.42 -21.23
N ARG A 422 -4.61 0.42 -22.27
CA ARG A 422 -5.31 1.71 -22.28
C ARG A 422 -6.82 1.55 -22.37
N GLU A 423 -7.31 0.59 -23.14
CA GLU A 423 -8.74 0.27 -23.25
C GLU A 423 -9.29 -0.31 -21.94
N ASP A 424 -8.52 -1.14 -21.25
CA ASP A 424 -8.90 -1.70 -19.96
C ASP A 424 -8.96 -0.62 -18.86
N LEU A 425 -8.03 0.34 -18.86
CA LEU A 425 -8.12 1.51 -17.97
C LEU A 425 -9.29 2.43 -18.31
N ALA A 426 -9.62 2.62 -19.60
CA ALA A 426 -10.83 3.35 -19.99
C ALA A 426 -12.11 2.66 -19.48
N ALA A 427 -12.15 1.33 -19.56
CA ALA A 427 -13.25 0.55 -19.01
C ALA A 427 -13.32 0.67 -17.48
N LEU A 428 -12.17 0.66 -16.79
CA LEU A 428 -12.10 0.90 -15.34
C LEU A 428 -12.63 2.29 -14.95
N GLU A 429 -12.27 3.35 -15.69
CA GLU A 429 -12.81 4.69 -15.46
C GLU A 429 -14.33 4.70 -15.58
N LYS A 430 -14.87 4.03 -16.61
CA LYS A 430 -16.30 3.88 -16.80
C LYS A 430 -16.97 3.10 -15.67
N ASP A 431 -16.34 2.03 -15.17
CA ASP A 431 -16.84 1.27 -14.01
C ASP A 431 -17.00 2.19 -12.78
N TYR A 432 -16.04 3.10 -12.53
CA TYR A 432 -16.14 4.07 -11.44
C TYR A 432 -17.20 5.15 -11.67
N GLU A 433 -17.37 5.60 -12.92
CA GLU A 433 -18.43 6.55 -13.29
C GLU A 433 -19.82 5.94 -13.07
N GLU A 434 -20.03 4.69 -13.49
CA GLU A 434 -21.30 3.97 -13.32
C GLU A 434 -21.65 3.82 -11.83
N VAL A 435 -20.70 3.38 -10.99
CA VAL A 435 -20.92 3.29 -9.54
C VAL A 435 -21.18 4.65 -8.89
N GLY A 436 -20.57 5.73 -9.41
CA GLY A 436 -20.85 7.09 -8.96
C GLY A 436 -22.25 7.59 -9.37
N ALA A 437 -22.74 7.14 -10.53
CA ALA A 437 -23.98 7.55 -11.16
C ALA A 437 -25.23 6.75 -10.72
N GLU A 438 -25.08 5.49 -10.31
CA GLU A 438 -26.18 4.61 -9.81
C GLU A 438 -27.03 5.25 -8.70
N SER A 439 -26.55 6.33 -8.10
CA SER A 439 -27.15 7.06 -7.00
C SER A 439 -27.64 8.47 -7.38
N ALA A 440 -27.63 8.82 -8.67
CA ALA A 440 -28.24 10.04 -9.20
C ALA A 440 -29.64 9.80 -9.77
N ASP A 441 -29.91 8.60 -10.30
CA ASP A 441 -31.18 8.26 -10.97
C ASP A 441 -32.34 8.05 -9.98
N ASP A 442 -32.08 7.67 -8.72
CA ASP A 442 -33.13 7.43 -7.71
C ASP A 442 -33.67 8.73 -7.04
N MET A 443 -33.07 9.87 -7.34
CA MET A 443 -33.52 11.20 -6.86
C MET A 443 -34.23 12.02 -7.96
N GLY A 444 -34.45 11.44 -9.14
CA GLY A 444 -34.93 12.14 -10.34
C GLY A 444 -36.38 11.87 -10.76
N GLU A 445 -37.07 10.87 -10.18
CA GLU A 445 -38.39 10.43 -10.70
C GLU A 445 -39.59 10.56 -9.74
N GLU A 446 -39.44 11.01 -8.48
CA GLU A 446 -40.58 11.05 -7.52
C GLU A 446 -41.30 12.41 -7.34
N ASP A 447 -40.93 13.49 -8.05
CA ASP A 447 -41.55 14.81 -7.88
C ASP A 447 -42.24 15.37 -9.14
N VAL A 448 -42.86 14.51 -9.96
CA VAL A 448 -43.84 14.93 -10.96
C VAL A 448 -44.99 13.91 -11.06
N GLU A 449 -45.93 13.92 -10.12
CA GLU A 449 -47.33 13.71 -10.47
C GLU A 449 -48.25 14.41 -9.46
N GLU A 450 -48.83 15.51 -9.95
CA GLU A 450 -49.89 16.31 -9.31
C GLU A 450 -51.09 15.45 -8.89
N TYR A 451 -51.66 15.73 -7.71
CA TYR A 451 -53.10 15.94 -7.53
C TYR A 451 -53.41 16.82 -6.32
#